data_AF-A0A8S2TUX3-F1
#
_entry.id   AF-A0A8S2TUX3-F1
#
_cell.length_a   1.000
_cell.length_b   1.000
_cell.length_c   1.000
_cell.angle_alpha   90.00
_cell.angle_beta   90.00
_cell.angle_gamma   90.00
#
_symmetry.space_group_name_H-M   'P 1'
#
loop_
_entity.id
_entity.type
_entity.pdbx_description
1 polymer ?
#
loop_
_entity_poly.entity_id
_entity_poly.type
_entity_poly.pdbx_seq_one_letter_code
_entity_poly.pdbx_strand_id
1 'polypeptide(L)'
;FKALEDFEQIATPSQWNIHVLLKPKIKVWSTKNKNYRTVLKRIEYDLPPKFISNIEFEFKIDESILSPDESQGLHNQMSKMTKDFRTQAMGLYMQSLGREHELLT
;
A
#
# COMPACT_ATOMS: atom_id res chain seq x y z
N PHE A 1 -14.63 -13.19 21.29
CA PHE A 1 -14.56 -14.47 22.01
C PHE A 1 -15.94 -15.01 22.28
N LYS A 2 -16.78 -14.31 23.08
CA LYS A 2 -18.17 -14.71 23.35
C LYS A 2 -19.01 -15.13 22.13
N ALA A 3 -19.02 -14.34 21.06
CA ALA A 3 -19.78 -14.70 19.84
C ALA A 3 -19.29 -15.97 19.12
N LEU A 4 -18.01 -16.35 19.27
CA LEU A 4 -17.48 -17.60 18.72
C LEU A 4 -17.84 -18.79 19.61
N GLU A 5 -17.74 -18.61 20.93
CA GLU A 5 -18.15 -19.60 21.94
C GLU A 5 -19.66 -19.90 21.83
N ASP A 6 -20.48 -18.86 21.69
CA ASP A 6 -21.92 -19.00 21.49
C ASP A 6 -22.22 -19.75 20.19
N PHE A 7 -21.47 -19.48 19.11
CA PHE A 7 -21.61 -20.17 17.82
C PHE A 7 -21.22 -21.65 17.93
N GLU A 8 -20.14 -21.99 18.62
CA GLU A 8 -19.71 -23.38 18.84
C GLU A 8 -20.76 -24.21 19.58
N GLN A 9 -21.51 -23.59 20.50
CA GLN A 9 -22.55 -24.27 21.28
C GLN A 9 -23.87 -24.49 20.52
N ILE A 10 -24.19 -23.64 19.55
CA ILE A 10 -25.49 -23.66 18.85
C ILE A 10 -25.40 -24.10 17.38
N ALA A 11 -24.21 -24.13 16.78
CA ALA A 11 -24.04 -24.46 15.38
C ALA A 11 -24.29 -25.94 15.10
N THR A 12 -25.07 -26.22 14.06
CA THR A 12 -25.18 -27.57 13.50
C THR A 12 -23.84 -28.02 12.89
N PRO A 13 -23.59 -29.34 12.76
CA PRO A 13 -22.38 -29.85 12.10
C PRO A 13 -22.17 -29.29 10.68
N SER A 14 -23.25 -29.06 9.93
CA SER A 14 -23.19 -28.44 8.61
C SER A 14 -22.69 -26.99 8.67
N GLN A 15 -23.24 -26.19 9.59
CA GLN A 15 -22.80 -24.81 9.81
C GLN A 15 -21.35 -24.73 10.30
N TRP A 16 -20.92 -25.65 11.15
CA TRP A 16 -19.53 -25.75 11.59
C TRP A 16 -18.59 -26.08 10.43
N ASN A 17 -18.95 -27.05 9.60
CA ASN A 17 -18.15 -27.40 8.42
C ASN A 17 -18.03 -26.21 7.45
N ILE A 18 -19.12 -25.47 7.21
CA ILE A 18 -19.10 -24.25 6.42
C ILE A 18 -18.18 -23.20 7.07
N HIS A 19 -18.27 -22.99 8.39
CA HIS A 19 -17.37 -22.07 9.11
C HIS A 19 -15.90 -22.43 8.92
N VAL A 20 -15.52 -23.69 9.16
CA VAL A 20 -14.14 -24.17 9.02
C VAL A 20 -13.63 -23.98 7.59
N LEU A 21 -14.48 -24.21 6.58
CA LEU A 21 -14.12 -24.10 5.17
C LEU A 21 -14.01 -22.64 4.70
N LEU A 22 -14.86 -21.75 5.23
CA LEU A 22 -14.89 -20.33 4.85
C LEU A 22 -13.93 -19.45 5.64
N LYS A 23 -13.65 -19.76 6.91
CA LYS A 23 -12.81 -18.94 7.80
C LYS A 23 -11.44 -18.57 7.20
N PRO A 24 -10.68 -19.49 6.58
CA PRO A 24 -9.42 -19.13 5.92
C PRO A 24 -9.63 -18.18 4.75
N LYS A 25 -10.65 -18.43 3.91
CA LYS A 25 -10.98 -17.63 2.73
C LYS A 25 -11.38 -16.21 3.11
N ILE A 26 -12.24 -16.07 4.13
CA ILE A 26 -12.66 -14.77 4.68
C ILE A 26 -11.46 -14.01 5.26
N LYS A 27 -10.56 -14.69 5.97
CA LYS A 27 -9.34 -14.06 6.51
C LYS A 27 -8.45 -13.51 5.40
N VAL A 28 -8.26 -14.27 4.33
CA VAL A 28 -7.49 -13.85 3.15
C VAL A 28 -8.16 -12.64 2.48
N TRP A 29 -9.46 -12.75 2.16
CA TRP A 29 -10.22 -11.65 1.56
C TRP A 29 -10.17 -10.38 2.40
N SER A 30 -10.41 -10.48 3.72
CA SER A 30 -10.40 -9.34 4.64
C SER A 30 -9.04 -8.63 4.64
N THR A 31 -7.95 -9.40 4.62
CA THR A 31 -6.59 -8.85 4.58
C THR A 31 -6.33 -8.14 3.25
N LYS A 32 -6.66 -8.76 2.12
CA LYS A 32 -6.42 -8.18 0.79
C LYS A 32 -7.28 -6.94 0.54
N ASN A 33 -8.55 -6.98 0.92
CA ASN A 33 -9.44 -5.81 0.85
C ASN A 33 -8.94 -4.66 1.73
N LYS A 34 -8.51 -4.94 2.97
CA LYS A 34 -7.91 -3.91 3.84
C LYS A 34 -6.67 -3.27 3.20
N ASN A 35 -5.79 -4.07 2.60
CA ASN A 35 -4.59 -3.58 1.93
C ASN A 35 -4.95 -2.68 0.74
N TYR A 36 -5.88 -3.13 -0.11
CA TYR A 36 -6.37 -2.35 -1.25
C TYR A 36 -6.98 -1.01 -0.81
N ARG A 37 -7.88 -1.00 0.17
CA ARG A 37 -8.45 0.25 0.72
C ARG A 37 -7.39 1.17 1.32
N THR A 38 -6.37 0.59 1.95
CA THR A 38 -5.25 1.36 2.50
C THR A 38 -4.45 2.04 1.39
N VAL A 39 -4.22 1.37 0.27
CA VAL A 39 -3.45 1.94 -0.85
C VAL A 39 -4.23 3.06 -1.55
N LEU A 40 -5.55 2.90 -1.72
CA LEU A 40 -6.43 3.95 -2.24
C LEU A 40 -6.33 5.23 -1.39
N LYS A 41 -6.36 5.08 -0.06
CA LYS A 41 -6.20 6.20 0.86
C LYS A 41 -4.81 6.83 0.79
N ARG A 42 -3.76 6.05 0.57
CA ARG A 42 -2.41 6.61 0.40
C ARG A 42 -2.27 7.44 -0.86
N ILE A 43 -2.87 7.00 -1.97
CA ILE A 43 -2.92 7.77 -3.22
C ILE A 43 -3.69 9.08 -3.01
N GLU A 44 -4.85 9.02 -2.34
CA GLU A 44 -5.68 10.20 -2.03
C GLU A 44 -4.90 11.27 -1.24
N TYR A 45 -4.00 10.86 -0.35
CA TYR A 45 -3.20 11.75 0.49
C TYR A 45 -1.75 11.98 -0.02
N ASP A 46 -1.40 11.55 -1.24
CA ASP A 46 -0.04 11.62 -1.81
C ASP A 46 1.05 11.06 -0.87
N LEU A 47 0.73 9.96 -0.16
CA LEU A 47 1.63 9.31 0.78
C LEU A 47 2.36 8.15 0.12
N PRO A 48 3.69 8.02 0.19
CA PRO A 48 4.41 6.89 -0.40
C PRO A 48 4.05 5.55 0.27
N PRO A 49 4.32 4.39 -0.37
CA PRO A 49 4.12 3.08 0.24
C PRO A 49 5.01 2.90 1.48
N LYS A 50 4.52 2.24 2.56
CA LYS A 50 5.29 2.12 3.82
C LYS A 50 6.67 1.47 3.67
N PHE A 51 6.84 0.58 2.70
CA PHE A 51 8.10 -0.14 2.46
C PHE A 51 9.11 0.68 1.64
N ILE A 52 8.63 1.72 0.97
CA ILE A 52 9.47 2.73 0.33
C ILE A 52 9.63 3.80 1.42
N SER A 53 10.65 3.62 2.25
CA SER A 53 11.14 4.69 3.13
C SER A 53 11.35 5.98 2.33
N ASN A 54 11.51 7.12 3.00
CA ASN A 54 11.76 8.44 2.38
C ASN A 54 13.04 8.42 1.52
N ILE A 55 12.94 7.86 0.31
CA ILE A 55 13.94 8.01 -0.73
C ILE A 55 13.74 9.43 -1.22
N GLU A 56 14.76 10.24 -0.97
CA GLU A 56 14.92 11.59 -1.48
C GLU A 56 16.23 11.58 -2.25
N PHE A 57 16.15 11.87 -3.55
CA PHE A 57 17.33 12.03 -4.37
C PHE A 57 17.92 13.40 -4.04
N GLU A 58 18.78 13.45 -3.04
CA GLU A 58 19.47 14.66 -2.61
C GLU A 58 20.97 14.40 -2.64
N PHE A 59 21.62 14.82 -3.72
CA PHE A 59 23.09 14.83 -3.82
C PHE A 59 23.61 16.25 -3.64
N LYS A 60 24.81 16.36 -3.06
CA LYS A 60 25.46 17.65 -2.85
C LYS A 60 25.86 18.24 -4.20
N ILE A 61 25.44 19.48 -4.44
CA ILE A 61 25.85 20.28 -5.59
C ILE A 61 26.99 21.20 -5.13
N ASP A 62 28.06 21.28 -5.92
CA ASP A 62 29.09 22.31 -5.72
C ASP A 62 28.61 23.63 -6.32
N GLU A 63 28.06 24.48 -5.46
CA GLU A 63 27.52 25.78 -5.84
C GLU A 63 28.60 26.84 -6.07
N SER A 64 29.87 26.54 -5.81
CA SER A 64 30.95 27.53 -5.93
C SER A 64 31.27 27.93 -7.38
N ILE A 65 30.85 27.10 -8.34
CA ILE A 65 31.11 27.27 -9.78
C ILE A 65 29.82 27.53 -10.56
N LEU A 66 28.67 27.11 -10.02
CA LEU A 66 27.37 27.23 -10.69
C LEU A 66 26.71 28.57 -10.40
N SER A 67 25.95 29.08 -11.36
CA SER A 67 25.05 30.19 -11.08
C SER A 67 23.90 29.73 -10.14
N PRO A 68 23.29 30.66 -9.37
CA PRO A 68 22.14 30.33 -8.53
C PRO A 68 20.98 29.67 -9.29
N ASP A 69 20.75 30.11 -10.53
CA ASP A 69 19.69 29.55 -11.38
C ASP A 69 19.99 28.09 -11.78
N GLU A 70 21.25 27.77 -12.08
CA GLU A 70 21.67 26.40 -12.39
C GLU A 70 21.56 25.49 -11.17
N SER A 71 22.02 25.93 -9.99
CA SER A 71 21.89 25.16 -8.75
C SER A 71 20.41 24.88 -8.43
N GLN A 72 19.57 25.92 -8.48
CA GLN A 72 18.13 25.77 -8.25
C GLN A 72 17.47 24.84 -9.29
N GLY A 73 17.91 24.91 -10.55
CA GLY A 73 17.47 24.01 -11.61
C GLY A 73 17.75 22.54 -11.27
N LEU A 74 18.94 22.24 -10.78
CA LEU A 74 19.32 20.89 -10.34
C LEU A 74 18.52 20.43 -9.11
N HIS A 75 18.31 21.30 -8.12
CA HIS A 75 17.44 21.01 -6.98
C HIS A 75 16.00 20.69 -7.39
N ASN A 76 15.47 21.44 -8.36
CA ASN A 76 14.13 21.18 -8.91
C ASN A 76 14.07 19.83 -9.62
N GLN A 77 15.11 19.46 -10.38
CA GLN A 77 15.21 18.15 -11.02
C GLN A 77 15.26 17.01 -10.00
N MET A 78 16.04 17.16 -8.93
CA MET A 78 16.11 16.22 -7.80
C MET A 78 14.75 16.00 -7.13
N SER A 79 14.03 17.09 -6.85
CA SER A 79 12.67 17.05 -6.30
C SER A 79 11.69 16.34 -7.25
N LYS A 80 11.77 16.64 -8.55
CA LYS A 80 10.96 15.98 -9.57
C LYS A 80 11.25 14.47 -9.64
N MET A 81 12.52 14.06 -9.67
CA MET A 81 12.90 12.64 -9.69
C MET A 81 12.35 11.89 -8.48
N THR A 82 12.44 12.51 -7.29
CA THR A 82 11.88 11.96 -6.05
C THR A 82 10.38 11.75 -6.17
N LYS A 83 9.65 12.74 -6.68
CA LYS A 83 8.20 12.65 -6.90
C LYS A 83 7.83 11.59 -7.94
N ASP A 84 8.53 11.55 -9.06
CA ASP A 84 8.28 10.59 -10.14
C ASP A 84 8.51 9.15 -9.66
N PHE A 85 9.58 8.92 -8.90
CA PHE A 85 9.85 7.61 -8.28
C PHE A 85 8.72 7.19 -7.33
N ARG A 86 8.32 8.07 -6.40
CA ARG A 86 7.23 7.79 -5.45
C ARG A 86 5.92 7.46 -6.17
N THR A 87 5.62 8.21 -7.23
CA THR A 87 4.41 8.03 -8.05
C THR A 87 4.42 6.68 -8.77
N GLN A 88 5.50 6.36 -9.47
CA GLN A 88 5.63 5.09 -10.19
C GLN A 88 5.54 3.90 -9.24
N ALA A 89 6.23 3.98 -8.11
CA ALA A 89 6.25 2.88 -7.16
C ALA A 89 4.89 2.71 -6.45
N MET A 90 4.16 3.80 -6.18
CA MET A 90 2.77 3.71 -5.73
C MET A 90 1.86 3.10 -6.79
N GLY A 91 2.05 3.45 -8.07
CA GLY A 91 1.32 2.86 -9.19
C GLY A 91 1.48 1.34 -9.27
N LEU A 92 2.71 0.84 -9.18
CA LEU A 92 2.99 -0.60 -9.13
C LEU A 92 2.37 -1.27 -7.90
N TYR A 93 2.45 -0.63 -6.74
CA TYR A 93 1.86 -1.17 -5.52
C TYR A 93 0.33 -1.25 -5.60
N MET A 94 -0.31 -0.24 -6.17
CA MET A 94 -1.75 -0.22 -6.46
C MET A 94 -2.15 -1.31 -7.44
N GLN A 95 -1.41 -1.49 -8.54
CA GLN A 95 -1.67 -2.56 -9.51
C GLN A 95 -1.59 -3.94 -8.87
N SER A 96 -0.56 -4.18 -8.05
CA SER A 96 -0.39 -5.44 -7.33
C SER A 96 -1.57 -5.71 -6.39
N LEU A 97 -1.91 -4.76 -5.51
CA LEU A 97 -2.99 -4.95 -4.54
C LEU A 97 -4.38 -4.98 -5.19
N GLY A 98 -4.58 -4.22 -6.26
CA GLY A 98 -5.80 -4.26 -7.07
C GLY A 98 -5.99 -5.65 -7.67
N ARG A 99 -4.93 -6.24 -8.23
CA ARG A 99 -5.00 -7.60 -8.78
C ARG A 99 -5.27 -8.65 -7.69
N GLU A 100 -4.63 -8.54 -6.53
CA GLU A 100 -4.90 -9.43 -5.40
C GLU A 100 -6.35 -9.35 -4.92
N HIS A 101 -6.95 -8.15 -4.96
CA HIS A 101 -8.35 -7.93 -4.60
C HIS A 101 -9.31 -8.52 -5.65
N GLU A 102 -9.07 -8.28 -6.94
CA GLU A 102 -9.87 -8.82 -8.04
C GLU A 102 -9.93 -10.35 -8.04
N LEU A 103 -8.83 -11.04 -7.75
CA LEU A 103 -8.80 -12.51 -7.71
C LEU A 103 -9.69 -13.11 -6.61
N LEU A 104 -10.15 -12.29 -5.66
CA LEU A 104 -10.94 -12.69 -4.51
C LEU A 104 -12.36 -12.11 -4.53
N THR A 105 -12.72 -11.33 -5.54
CA THR A 105 -14.03 -10.68 -5.71
C THR A 105 -14.79 -11.35 -6.86
#